data_AF-A0A969WNM7-F1
#
_entry.id   AF-A0A969WNM7-F1
#
_cell.length_a   1.000
_cell.length_b   1.000
_cell.length_c   1.000
_cell.angle_alpha   90.00
_cell.angle_beta   90.00
_cell.angle_gamma   90.00
#
_symmetry.space_group_name_H-M   'P 1'
#
loop_
_entity.id
_entity.type
_entity.pdbx_description
1 polymer ?
#
loop_
_entity_poly.entity_id
_entity_poly.type
_entity_poly.pdbx_seq_one_letter_code
_entity_poly.pdbx_strand_id
1 'polypeptide(L)'
;MKKILSTLIILSIISLGAIAQNFTLNFIGHGHSETVDSVFVTNLKTGNSIALSGNETLELVPGAGLRFLADTKNTNVAIYPNPSDNLCNIEFALEKEGKTSISLYDVAGKTLLTWVGDLSKSVHVFQLQGLTSGIYNIIIKSESLIYSNRIFGTGNGSNALSFSKISEYPAEEIQTTMINKSKSSNTLPYIYGELLLLEAISSEGHKTVKTLILNEVAQEQANRYIDFYFVDCIDADSYMYKTVEIGDYVWMAEDLKTTKYRDNSEIKNVKDTEEWIQLKEGAWCNYENESKEPVLYNWYSTSDVRQICPSGWHIPSDDEWKVLEVEIGMRENYVEEVGWRGNDLSWKLKEAGEEFWLKNDDEKTNLTGFSARANGMRNFAGNFYYKNNNAVWWTATESNQEYAWSRGIQYDVHSIFREDGRKNMGFSLRCIKNYPPILETKPVSEITENSAKSGGEVLNFGGDEIIAVGLIWGTNPEIDIEHNQGYTESTNIEDSSFSAKITGLMGQTKYYMCAYATNNAGTGYGEIISFTTLEDDSNTVIDIDGNVYD
;
A
#
# COMPACT_ATOMS: atom_id res chain seq x y z
N MET A 1 42.66 40.27 55.68
CA MET A 1 42.94 39.05 54.88
C MET A 1 41.60 38.41 54.55
N LYS A 2 41.19 38.47 53.27
CA LYS A 2 39.83 38.20 52.78
C LYS A 2 39.59 36.69 52.63
N LYS A 3 38.38 36.25 53.04
CA LYS A 3 37.86 34.88 52.90
C LYS A 3 37.57 34.55 51.43
N ILE A 4 37.88 33.32 51.05
CA ILE A 4 37.63 32.69 49.76
C ILE A 4 36.12 32.50 49.57
N LEU A 5 35.56 33.01 48.48
CA LEU A 5 34.20 32.72 48.03
C LEU A 5 34.30 31.73 46.86
N SER A 6 33.85 30.50 47.09
CA SER A 6 33.72 29.43 46.11
C SER A 6 32.49 29.69 45.23
N THR A 7 32.69 29.92 43.94
CA THR A 7 31.63 30.07 42.95
C THR A 7 31.13 28.68 42.54
N LEU A 8 29.92 28.32 42.95
CA LEU A 8 29.21 27.13 42.50
C LEU A 8 28.55 27.44 41.15
N ILE A 9 29.07 26.89 40.06
CA ILE A 9 28.44 26.97 38.73
C ILE A 9 27.35 25.90 38.69
N ILE A 10 26.08 26.32 38.81
CA ILE A 10 24.93 25.47 38.54
C ILE A 10 24.80 25.41 37.01
N LEU A 11 25.29 24.31 36.43
CA LEU A 11 25.05 23.99 35.03
C LEU A 11 23.61 23.46 34.92
N SER A 12 22.65 24.34 34.61
CA SER A 12 21.28 23.94 34.29
C SER A 12 21.29 23.26 32.93
N ILE A 13 21.32 21.92 32.92
CA ILE A 13 21.04 21.12 31.73
C ILE A 13 19.54 21.24 31.48
N ILE A 14 19.17 22.13 30.57
CA ILE A 14 17.82 22.16 30.00
C ILE A 14 17.73 20.93 29.10
N SER A 15 17.16 19.84 29.61
CA SER A 15 16.69 18.75 28.76
C SER A 15 15.47 19.25 28.00
N LEU A 16 15.58 19.38 26.68
CA LEU A 16 14.40 19.51 25.83
C LEU A 16 13.69 18.16 25.85
N GLY A 17 12.72 18.01 26.74
CA GLY A 17 11.80 16.86 26.75
C GLY A 17 10.86 16.94 25.56
N ALA A 18 10.69 15.84 24.82
CA ALA A 18 9.62 15.70 23.85
C ALA A 18 8.29 15.54 24.61
N ILE A 19 7.45 16.57 24.55
CA ILE A 19 6.08 16.55 25.08
C ILE A 19 5.20 15.88 24.03
N ALA A 20 4.22 15.07 24.45
CA ALA A 20 3.19 14.55 23.55
C ALA A 20 2.53 15.73 22.79
N GLN A 21 2.48 15.66 21.46
CA GLN A 21 2.17 16.80 20.60
C GLN A 21 0.78 16.65 20.00
N ASN A 22 0.04 17.74 19.85
CA ASN A 22 -1.19 17.71 19.05
C ASN A 22 -0.80 17.74 17.56
N PHE A 23 -1.43 16.89 16.74
CA PHE A 23 -1.39 17.06 15.29
C PHE A 23 -2.64 17.78 14.79
N THR A 24 -2.48 18.42 13.66
CA THR A 24 -3.52 19.13 12.95
C THR A 24 -3.54 18.57 11.53
N LEU A 25 -4.63 17.93 11.12
CA LEU A 25 -4.80 17.41 9.76
C LEU A 25 -5.74 18.32 8.98
N ASN A 26 -5.28 18.74 7.80
CA ASN A 26 -6.06 19.47 6.82
C ASN A 26 -6.17 18.62 5.56
N PHE A 27 -7.27 18.76 4.84
CA PHE A 27 -7.59 17.87 3.72
C PHE A 27 -7.57 18.66 2.41
N ILE A 28 -6.92 18.11 1.39
CA ILE A 28 -6.81 18.70 0.06
C ILE A 28 -7.31 17.67 -0.96
N GLY A 29 -8.17 18.10 -1.88
CA GLY A 29 -8.64 17.27 -2.99
C GLY A 29 -7.83 17.50 -4.26
N HIS A 30 -7.62 16.45 -5.03
CA HIS A 30 -6.99 16.47 -6.36
C HIS A 30 -7.71 15.51 -7.31
N GLY A 31 -7.38 15.58 -8.60
CA GLY A 31 -7.90 14.67 -9.61
C GLY A 31 -9.26 15.12 -10.15
N HIS A 32 -10.28 14.25 -10.08
CA HIS A 32 -11.62 14.57 -10.58
C HIS A 32 -12.33 15.67 -9.76
N SER A 33 -11.86 15.92 -8.54
CA SER A 33 -12.33 17.03 -7.72
C SER A 33 -11.18 17.66 -6.96
N GLU A 34 -11.10 18.99 -6.98
CA GLU A 34 -10.16 19.76 -6.16
C GLU A 34 -10.72 20.05 -4.76
N THR A 35 -11.94 19.56 -4.48
CA THR A 35 -12.66 19.85 -3.24
C THR A 35 -12.95 18.58 -2.45
N VAL A 36 -12.80 18.68 -1.13
CA VAL A 36 -13.26 17.67 -0.18
C VAL A 36 -14.54 18.20 0.45
N ASP A 37 -15.64 17.47 0.35
CA ASP A 37 -16.91 17.83 0.98
C ASP A 37 -16.96 17.32 2.43
N SER A 38 -16.60 16.06 2.64
CA SER A 38 -16.59 15.44 3.96
C SER A 38 -15.47 14.41 4.11
N VAL A 39 -15.01 14.26 5.35
CA VAL A 39 -14.00 13.26 5.74
C VAL A 39 -14.47 12.51 6.97
N PHE A 40 -14.45 11.19 6.90
CA PHE A 40 -14.68 10.29 8.03
C PHE A 40 -13.34 9.73 8.46
N VAL A 41 -12.91 10.03 9.69
CA VAL A 41 -11.65 9.54 10.24
C VAL A 41 -11.95 8.55 11.35
N THR A 42 -11.46 7.32 11.19
CA THR A 42 -11.63 6.24 12.16
C THR A 42 -10.27 5.78 12.65
N ASN A 43 -10.07 5.78 13.97
CA ASN A 43 -8.94 5.12 14.60
C ASN A 43 -9.24 3.62 14.67
N LEU A 44 -8.54 2.83 13.86
CA LEU A 44 -8.86 1.41 13.69
C LEU A 44 -8.54 0.56 14.93
N LYS A 45 -7.66 1.03 15.82
CA LYS A 45 -7.34 0.33 17.07
C LYS A 45 -8.43 0.54 18.12
N THR A 46 -8.95 1.76 18.24
CA THR A 46 -9.92 2.10 19.29
C THR A 46 -11.37 2.03 18.82
N GLY A 47 -11.61 2.04 17.51
CA GLY A 47 -12.94 2.17 16.92
C GLY A 47 -13.54 3.58 17.01
N ASN A 48 -12.83 4.56 17.59
CA ASN A 48 -13.29 5.94 17.66
C ASN A 48 -13.30 6.55 16.26
N SER A 49 -14.43 7.16 15.90
CA SER A 49 -14.60 7.81 14.60
C SER A 49 -15.10 9.24 14.75
N ILE A 50 -14.69 10.10 13.84
CA ILE A 50 -15.21 11.46 13.70
C ILE A 50 -15.54 11.75 12.23
N ALA A 51 -16.64 12.48 12.00
CA ALA A 51 -17.01 13.00 10.69
C ALA A 51 -16.79 14.52 10.69
N LEU A 52 -16.18 15.00 9.62
CA LEU A 52 -15.80 16.40 9.43
C LEU A 52 -16.28 16.87 8.06
N SER A 53 -16.59 18.16 7.96
CA SER A 53 -16.68 18.84 6.67
C SER A 53 -15.26 19.00 6.11
N GLY A 54 -15.07 18.98 4.80
CA GLY A 54 -13.72 18.98 4.20
C GLY A 54 -12.94 20.28 4.40
N ASN A 55 -13.60 21.38 4.77
CA ASN A 55 -12.95 22.63 5.17
C ASN A 55 -12.59 22.68 6.66
N GLU A 56 -13.02 21.68 7.45
CA GLU A 56 -12.70 21.58 8.86
C GLU A 56 -11.37 20.88 9.07
N THR A 57 -10.66 21.34 10.09
CA THR A 57 -9.37 20.78 10.49
C THR A 57 -9.57 19.77 11.62
N LEU A 58 -8.92 18.61 11.53
CA LEU A 58 -8.90 17.62 12.61
C LEU A 58 -7.72 17.87 13.56
N GLU A 59 -8.01 18.05 14.84
CA GLU A 59 -7.02 18.06 15.90
C GLU A 59 -6.84 16.65 16.47
N LEU A 60 -5.71 16.02 16.20
CA LEU A 60 -5.34 14.79 16.88
C LEU A 60 -4.69 15.15 18.21
N VAL A 61 -5.31 14.74 19.30
CA VAL A 61 -4.82 15.02 20.65
C VAL A 61 -4.25 13.76 21.26
N PRO A 62 -3.07 13.81 21.92
CA PRO A 62 -2.56 12.66 22.63
C PRO A 62 -3.58 12.17 23.66
N GLY A 63 -3.93 10.89 23.60
CA GLY A 63 -4.85 10.29 24.55
C GLY A 63 -4.25 10.23 25.95
N ALA A 64 -4.45 11.27 26.77
CA ALA A 64 -4.20 11.22 28.21
C ALA A 64 -5.27 10.31 28.86
N GLY A 65 -5.12 9.00 28.73
CA GLY A 65 -6.16 8.06 29.16
C GLY A 65 -6.02 6.61 28.68
N LEU A 66 -5.41 6.36 27.52
CA LEU A 66 -5.51 5.06 26.82
C LEU A 66 -4.23 4.21 26.83
N ARG A 67 -3.17 4.67 27.50
CA ARG A 67 -1.85 4.00 27.59
C ARG A 67 -1.86 2.62 28.29
N PHE A 68 -3.03 2.11 28.72
CA PHE A 68 -3.18 0.86 29.49
C PHE A 68 -4.19 -0.17 28.96
N LEU A 69 -4.81 0.02 27.79
CA LEU A 69 -5.87 -0.91 27.33
C LEU A 69 -5.60 -1.59 25.97
N ALA A 70 -4.39 -1.49 25.42
CA ALA A 70 -4.11 -2.00 24.08
C ALA A 70 -3.62 -3.46 23.99
N ASP A 71 -3.36 -4.15 25.12
CA ASP A 71 -2.93 -5.57 25.10
C ASP A 71 -3.91 -6.45 25.89
N THR A 72 -4.55 -7.39 25.20
CA THR A 72 -5.44 -8.41 25.76
C THR A 72 -4.72 -9.39 26.71
N LYS A 73 -3.40 -9.21 26.92
CA LYS A 73 -2.59 -9.94 27.91
C LYS A 73 -2.28 -9.21 29.20
N ASN A 74 -2.92 -8.07 29.48
CA ASN A 74 -2.95 -7.49 30.83
C ASN A 74 -1.55 -7.12 31.37
N THR A 75 -0.63 -6.70 30.51
CA THR A 75 0.69 -6.19 30.92
C THR A 75 0.70 -4.68 30.79
N ASN A 76 0.90 -3.97 31.91
CA ASN A 76 0.98 -2.51 32.00
C ASN A 76 2.26 -1.93 31.34
N VAL A 77 2.63 -2.40 30.13
CA VAL A 77 3.88 -2.05 29.44
C VAL A 77 3.65 -1.88 27.94
N ALA A 78 4.13 -0.78 27.37
CA ALA A 78 4.15 -0.49 25.94
C ALA A 78 5.57 -0.16 25.47
N ILE A 79 5.95 -0.59 24.27
CA ILE A 79 7.26 -0.30 23.66
C ILE A 79 7.06 0.17 22.23
N TYR A 80 7.48 1.38 21.91
CA TYR A 80 7.15 2.05 20.65
C TYR A 80 8.20 3.10 20.21
N PRO A 81 8.47 3.28 18.91
CA PRO A 81 8.06 2.39 17.82
C PRO A 81 8.77 1.03 17.94
N ASN A 82 8.10 -0.04 17.50
CA ASN A 82 8.66 -1.38 17.40
C ASN A 82 8.09 -2.08 16.15
N PRO A 83 8.83 -2.22 15.03
CA PRO A 83 10.28 -2.00 14.88
C PRO A 83 10.74 -0.54 15.09
N SER A 84 11.98 -0.38 15.53
CA SER A 84 12.62 0.88 15.93
C SER A 84 13.82 1.20 15.03
N ASP A 85 13.80 2.38 14.40
CA ASP A 85 14.96 2.93 13.71
C ASP A 85 15.76 3.81 14.69
N ASN A 86 16.74 3.19 15.38
CA ASN A 86 17.64 3.80 16.37
C ASN A 86 17.02 4.20 17.73
N LEU A 87 15.73 4.52 17.83
CA LEU A 87 15.09 5.01 19.06
C LEU A 87 13.74 4.35 19.33
N CYS A 88 13.51 3.89 20.57
CA CYS A 88 12.18 3.49 21.06
C CYS A 88 11.93 3.92 22.50
N ASN A 89 10.70 4.27 22.81
CA ASN A 89 10.19 4.52 24.15
C ASN A 89 9.64 3.23 24.77
N ILE A 90 9.78 3.11 26.09
CA ILE A 90 9.36 2.01 26.95
C ILE A 90 8.55 2.64 28.05
N GLU A 91 7.24 2.48 27.97
CA GLU A 91 6.29 3.00 28.94
C GLU A 91 5.75 1.87 29.81
N PHE A 92 5.73 2.05 31.12
CA PHE A 92 5.14 1.07 32.02
C PHE A 92 4.59 1.68 33.31
N ALA A 93 3.54 1.08 33.87
CA ALA A 93 3.03 1.46 35.19
C ALA A 93 3.53 0.55 36.30
N LEU A 94 3.84 1.17 37.44
CA LEU A 94 4.13 0.49 38.69
C LEU A 94 2.99 0.68 39.69
N GLU A 95 2.46 -0.42 40.21
CA GLU A 95 1.42 -0.40 41.23
C GLU A 95 1.98 -0.22 42.66
N LYS A 96 3.29 -0.44 42.81
CA LYS A 96 4.05 -0.21 44.04
C LYS A 96 5.32 0.53 43.71
N GLU A 97 5.66 1.52 44.53
CA GLU A 97 7.00 2.10 44.49
C GLU A 97 8.04 1.05 44.87
N GLY A 98 9.21 1.12 44.27
CA GLY A 98 10.29 0.20 44.59
C GLY A 98 11.36 0.13 43.52
N LYS A 99 12.37 -0.68 43.84
CA LYS A 99 13.52 -0.88 42.98
C LYS A 99 13.11 -1.58 41.69
N THR A 100 13.43 -0.96 40.56
CA THR A 100 13.10 -1.43 39.22
C THR A 100 14.35 -1.56 38.37
N SER A 101 14.43 -2.61 37.56
CA SER A 101 15.47 -2.81 36.55
C SER A 101 14.87 -2.95 35.16
N ILE A 102 15.48 -2.29 34.18
CA ILE A 102 15.18 -2.41 32.75
C ILE A 102 16.44 -2.95 32.08
N SER A 103 16.38 -4.12 31.48
CA SER A 103 17.52 -4.81 30.89
C SER A 103 17.26 -5.16 29.42
N LEU A 104 18.25 -4.90 28.57
CA LEU A 104 18.25 -5.25 27.16
C LEU A 104 19.27 -6.37 26.89
N TYR A 105 18.89 -7.35 26.07
CA TYR A 105 19.69 -8.51 25.71
C TYR A 105 19.73 -8.68 24.18
N ASP A 106 20.81 -9.25 23.66
CA ASP A 106 20.83 -9.73 22.28
C ASP A 106 20.07 -11.07 22.11
N VAL A 107 20.00 -11.58 20.88
CA VAL A 107 19.37 -12.87 20.57
C VAL A 107 20.04 -14.07 21.22
N ALA A 108 21.31 -13.96 21.60
CA ALA A 108 22.06 -15.00 22.31
C ALA A 108 21.87 -14.92 23.83
N GLY A 109 21.11 -13.93 24.33
CA GLY A 109 20.86 -13.72 25.75
C GLY A 109 21.96 -12.96 26.49
N LYS A 110 22.94 -12.38 25.78
CA LYS A 110 23.97 -11.53 26.40
C LYS A 110 23.35 -10.18 26.75
N THR A 111 23.52 -9.74 27.99
CA THR A 111 23.10 -8.41 28.43
C THR A 111 23.88 -7.32 27.69
N LEU A 112 23.16 -6.42 27.02
CA LEU A 112 23.73 -5.28 26.29
C LEU A 112 23.67 -4.00 27.12
N LEU A 113 22.57 -3.78 27.82
CA LEU A 113 22.33 -2.58 28.61
C LEU A 113 21.45 -2.89 29.81
N THR A 114 21.67 -2.23 30.94
CA THR A 114 20.77 -2.31 32.10
C THR A 114 20.70 -0.99 32.83
N TRP A 115 19.48 -0.56 33.12
CA TRP A 115 19.18 0.53 34.03
C TRP A 115 18.60 -0.05 35.33
N VAL A 116 18.99 0.51 36.48
CA VAL A 116 18.44 0.16 37.79
C VAL A 116 18.22 1.44 38.61
N GLY A 117 17.05 1.57 39.22
CA GLY A 117 16.76 2.66 40.13
C GLY A 117 15.45 2.47 40.87
N ASP A 118 15.20 3.31 41.87
CA ASP A 118 13.94 3.35 42.60
C ASP A 118 12.92 4.19 41.82
N LEU A 119 11.74 3.62 41.59
CA LEU A 119 10.65 4.26 40.87
C LEU A 119 9.40 4.31 41.75
N SER A 120 8.68 5.41 41.68
CA SER A 120 7.41 5.69 42.38
C SER A 120 6.25 4.86 41.81
N LYS A 121 5.15 4.80 42.56
CA LYS A 121 3.86 4.28 42.06
C LYS A 121 3.26 5.27 41.06
N SER A 122 3.61 5.11 39.79
CA SER A 122 3.25 6.00 38.69
C SER A 122 3.48 5.31 37.34
N VAL A 123 3.13 6.01 36.27
CA VAL A 123 3.49 5.64 34.90
C VAL A 123 4.86 6.22 34.59
N HIS A 124 5.80 5.39 34.15
CA HIS A 124 7.16 5.79 33.80
C HIS A 124 7.41 5.61 32.32
N VAL A 125 8.06 6.59 31.69
CA VAL A 125 8.50 6.47 30.31
C VAL A 125 10.03 6.57 30.25
N PHE A 126 10.63 5.54 29.69
CA PHE A 126 12.06 5.46 29.39
C PHE A 126 12.27 5.47 27.89
N GLN A 127 13.33 6.12 27.43
CA GLN A 127 13.76 6.08 26.04
C GLN A 127 15.02 5.21 25.93
N LEU A 128 15.01 4.31 24.96
CA LEU A 128 16.12 3.49 24.53
C LEU A 128 16.65 4.04 23.20
N GLN A 129 17.92 4.46 23.19
CA GLN A 129 18.61 4.96 22.00
C GLN A 129 19.76 4.05 21.61
N GLY A 130 20.15 4.07 20.33
CA GLY A 130 21.30 3.35 19.80
C GLY A 130 20.98 1.94 19.29
N LEU A 131 19.70 1.65 19.02
CA LEU A 131 19.29 0.36 18.44
C LEU A 131 19.72 0.25 16.98
N THR A 132 20.63 -0.67 16.71
CA THR A 132 21.06 -1.02 15.35
C THR A 132 20.17 -2.11 14.76
N SER A 133 20.35 -2.44 13.49
CA SER A 133 19.66 -3.57 12.86
C SER A 133 19.89 -4.87 13.65
N GLY A 134 18.80 -5.51 14.07
CA GLY A 134 18.87 -6.71 14.91
C GLY A 134 17.61 -6.99 15.73
N ILE A 135 17.59 -8.14 16.41
CA ILE A 135 16.52 -8.50 17.35
C ILE A 135 17.09 -8.42 18.77
N TYR A 136 16.35 -7.77 19.65
CA TYR A 136 16.71 -7.57 21.05
C TYR A 136 15.59 -8.07 21.95
N ASN A 137 15.94 -8.56 23.14
CA ASN A 137 14.96 -8.87 24.18
C ASN A 137 15.05 -7.82 25.27
N ILE A 138 13.92 -7.26 25.68
CA ILE A 138 13.83 -6.38 26.83
C ILE A 138 13.14 -7.09 27.99
N ILE A 139 13.62 -6.83 29.20
CA ILE A 139 13.04 -7.34 30.44
C ILE A 139 12.92 -6.19 31.44
N ILE A 140 11.73 -6.00 31.99
CA ILE A 140 11.46 -5.05 33.08
C ILE A 140 11.11 -5.85 34.32
N LYS A 141 11.78 -5.57 35.44
CA LYS A 141 11.50 -6.21 36.73
C LYS A 141 11.39 -5.18 37.83
N SER A 142 10.31 -5.24 38.59
CA SER A 142 10.09 -4.58 39.86
C SER A 142 9.38 -5.55 40.80
N GLU A 143 9.02 -5.10 42.00
CA GLU A 143 8.19 -5.90 42.92
C GLU A 143 6.75 -6.11 42.41
N SER A 144 6.25 -5.22 41.54
CA SER A 144 4.87 -5.25 41.03
C SER A 144 4.76 -5.62 39.55
N LEU A 145 5.88 -5.69 38.82
CA LEU A 145 5.90 -5.91 37.39
C LEU A 145 7.06 -6.83 36.99
N ILE A 146 6.75 -7.89 36.24
CA ILE A 146 7.74 -8.66 35.48
C ILE A 146 7.23 -8.71 34.03
N TYR A 147 8.00 -8.13 33.11
CA TYR A 147 7.65 -8.05 31.71
C TYR A 147 8.82 -8.46 30.83
N SER A 148 8.51 -9.11 29.70
CA SER A 148 9.50 -9.42 28.67
C SER A 148 8.88 -9.34 27.28
N ASN A 149 9.59 -8.69 26.34
CA ASN A 149 9.18 -8.64 24.94
C ASN A 149 10.40 -8.51 24.00
N ARG A 150 10.17 -8.59 22.70
CA ARG A 150 11.17 -8.40 21.65
C ARG A 150 11.09 -6.99 21.08
N ILE A 151 12.24 -6.40 20.81
CA ILE A 151 12.41 -5.14 20.08
C ILE A 151 13.15 -5.44 18.78
N PHE A 152 12.62 -4.99 17.65
CA PHE A 152 13.25 -5.11 16.35
C PHE A 152 13.93 -3.80 15.99
N GLY A 153 15.26 -3.77 15.94
CA GLY A 153 16.00 -2.62 15.47
C GLY A 153 16.15 -2.66 13.94
N THR A 154 15.99 -1.52 13.29
CA THR A 154 16.18 -1.34 11.83
C THR A 154 17.24 -0.29 11.49
N GLY A 155 17.89 0.30 12.49
CA GLY A 155 18.84 1.40 12.29
C GLY A 155 20.22 0.98 11.79
N ASN A 156 20.84 1.85 10.99
CA ASN A 156 22.16 1.63 10.39
C ASN A 156 23.31 2.36 11.11
N GLY A 157 23.03 2.98 12.27
CA GLY A 157 23.99 3.76 13.05
C GLY A 157 24.92 2.93 13.92
N SER A 158 25.96 3.56 14.49
CA SER A 158 26.90 2.95 15.45
C SER A 158 26.82 3.60 16.84
N ASN A 159 25.68 4.16 17.19
CA ASN A 159 25.48 4.87 18.45
C ASN A 159 25.53 3.91 19.64
N ALA A 160 26.05 4.37 20.78
CA ALA A 160 26.07 3.58 22.01
C ALA A 160 24.65 3.43 22.59
N LEU A 161 24.30 2.21 23.01
CA LEU A 161 23.02 1.94 23.65
C LEU A 161 22.88 2.72 24.97
N SER A 162 21.74 3.38 25.18
CA SER A 162 21.46 4.08 26.44
C SER A 162 19.98 4.09 26.81
N PHE A 163 19.70 4.11 28.12
CA PHE A 163 18.37 4.33 28.69
C PHE A 163 18.32 5.71 29.34
N SER A 164 17.31 6.50 29.04
CA SER A 164 17.02 7.76 29.72
C SER A 164 15.56 7.78 30.20
N LYS A 165 15.31 8.15 31.46
CA LYS A 165 13.94 8.42 31.92
C LYS A 165 13.51 9.77 31.35
N ILE A 166 12.38 9.81 30.66
CA ILE A 166 11.92 11.01 29.95
C ILE A 166 10.65 11.64 30.55
N SER A 167 9.76 10.86 31.16
CA SER A 167 8.58 11.39 31.85
C SER A 167 8.03 10.48 32.94
N GLU A 168 7.14 11.05 33.77
CA GLU A 168 6.41 10.37 34.84
C GLU A 168 5.01 10.99 35.02
N TYR A 169 3.98 10.16 35.18
CA TYR A 169 2.59 10.61 35.37
C TYR A 169 1.88 9.92 36.55
N PRO A 170 1.00 10.62 37.31
CA PRO A 170 0.20 10.00 38.38
C PRO A 170 -0.82 8.99 37.81
N ALA A 171 -0.97 7.83 38.44
CA ALA A 171 -1.87 6.78 37.97
C ALA A 171 -3.38 7.15 38.05
N GLU A 172 -3.77 8.13 38.87
CA GLU A 172 -5.17 8.48 39.16
C GLU A 172 -5.77 9.58 38.23
N GLU A 173 -4.97 10.35 37.50
CA GLU A 173 -5.45 11.41 36.58
C GLU A 173 -6.01 10.89 35.24
N ILE A 174 -6.08 9.57 35.08
CA ILE A 174 -6.34 8.88 33.79
C ILE A 174 -7.84 8.62 33.55
N GLN A 175 -8.70 8.59 34.59
CA GLN A 175 -10.13 8.24 34.44
C GLN A 175 -11.08 9.42 34.16
N THR A 176 -10.72 10.66 34.48
CA THR A 176 -11.70 11.76 34.60
C THR A 176 -11.87 12.64 33.35
N THR A 177 -11.06 12.44 32.30
CA THR A 177 -11.05 13.34 31.13
C THR A 177 -11.99 12.87 29.99
N MET A 178 -12.53 11.65 30.08
CA MET A 178 -13.29 11.02 28.98
C MET A 178 -14.82 11.23 29.02
N ILE A 179 -15.37 11.96 30.01
CA ILE A 179 -16.83 12.09 30.17
C ILE A 179 -17.35 13.52 29.92
N ASN A 180 -16.50 14.54 29.88
CA ASN A 180 -16.95 15.93 29.72
C ASN A 180 -16.26 16.67 28.57
N LYS A 181 -16.62 16.33 27.33
CA LYS A 181 -16.63 17.28 26.21
C LYS A 181 -17.49 16.75 25.04
N SER A 182 -18.80 16.73 25.26
CA SER A 182 -19.76 16.74 24.17
C SER A 182 -19.80 18.14 23.52
N LYS A 183 -19.78 18.19 22.18
CA LYS A 183 -20.08 19.35 21.32
C LYS A 183 -19.10 20.53 21.39
N SER A 184 -18.03 20.48 20.60
CA SER A 184 -17.46 21.63 19.84
C SER A 184 -16.01 21.42 19.37
N SER A 185 -15.37 20.28 19.64
CA SER A 185 -13.98 20.09 19.24
C SER A 185 -13.86 19.00 18.17
N ASN A 186 -13.35 19.38 17.00
CA ASN A 186 -12.95 18.47 15.93
C ASN A 186 -11.69 17.74 16.36
N THR A 187 -11.78 16.98 17.46
CA THR A 187 -10.65 16.36 18.15
C THR A 187 -10.82 14.86 18.18
N LEU A 188 -9.77 14.13 17.81
CA LEU A 188 -9.73 12.67 17.92
C LEU A 188 -8.51 12.26 18.76
N PRO A 189 -8.69 11.47 19.83
CA PRO A 189 -7.57 10.97 20.61
C PRO A 189 -6.74 9.99 19.78
N TYR A 190 -5.42 10.05 19.93
CA TYR A 190 -4.51 9.11 19.28
C TYR A 190 -3.35 8.68 20.19
N ILE A 191 -2.74 7.55 19.84
CA ILE A 191 -1.43 7.08 20.31
C ILE A 191 -0.51 6.90 19.10
N TYR A 192 0.78 7.17 19.25
CA TYR A 192 1.76 6.91 18.19
C TYR A 192 1.78 5.43 17.79
N GLY A 193 1.89 5.17 16.49
CA GLY A 193 1.79 3.84 15.90
C GLY A 193 0.35 3.41 15.58
N GLU A 194 -0.68 4.12 16.06
CA GLU A 194 -2.05 3.80 15.70
C GLU A 194 -2.35 4.16 14.23
N LEU A 195 -3.18 3.31 13.63
CA LEU A 195 -3.63 3.41 12.26
C LEU A 195 -4.97 4.16 12.20
N LEU A 196 -4.98 5.29 11.51
CA LEU A 196 -6.20 5.97 11.11
C LEU A 196 -6.59 5.52 9.70
N LEU A 197 -7.88 5.23 9.51
CA LEU A 197 -8.52 5.14 8.20
C LEU A 197 -9.27 6.44 7.95
N LEU A 198 -8.94 7.12 6.86
CA LEU A 198 -9.59 8.34 6.42
C LEU A 198 -10.38 8.03 5.15
N GLU A 199 -11.68 8.23 5.18
CA GLU A 199 -12.55 8.14 4.00
C GLU A 199 -12.98 9.55 3.61
N ALA A 200 -12.60 9.99 2.42
CA ALA A 200 -12.95 11.30 1.89
C ALA A 200 -14.01 11.19 0.80
N ILE A 201 -14.93 12.15 0.79
CA ILE A 201 -15.99 12.30 -0.22
C ILE A 201 -15.85 13.69 -0.84
N SER A 202 -15.86 13.78 -2.17
CA SER A 202 -15.86 15.05 -2.90
C SER A 202 -17.27 15.65 -3.02
N SER A 203 -17.38 16.90 -3.45
CA SER A 203 -18.69 17.56 -3.64
C SER A 203 -19.57 16.89 -4.70
N GLU A 204 -18.94 16.20 -5.66
CA GLU A 204 -19.56 15.41 -6.73
C GLU A 204 -19.85 13.97 -6.30
N GLY A 205 -19.45 13.60 -5.07
CA GLY A 205 -19.70 12.31 -4.46
C GLY A 205 -18.54 11.31 -4.54
N HIS A 206 -17.49 11.58 -5.34
CA HIS A 206 -16.36 10.67 -5.52
C HIS A 206 -15.74 10.30 -4.18
N LYS A 207 -15.37 9.03 -4.00
CA LYS A 207 -14.92 8.51 -2.70
C LYS A 207 -13.54 7.91 -2.81
N THR A 208 -12.67 8.26 -1.86
CA THR A 208 -11.33 7.68 -1.76
C THR A 208 -10.98 7.43 -0.30
N VAL A 209 -10.15 6.43 -0.03
CA VAL A 209 -9.68 6.10 1.30
C VAL A 209 -8.17 6.20 1.39
N LYS A 210 -7.68 6.60 2.56
CA LYS A 210 -6.25 6.67 2.86
C LYS A 210 -6.01 6.20 4.28
N THR A 211 -4.94 5.48 4.47
CA THR A 211 -4.49 5.12 5.81
C THR A 211 -3.37 6.03 6.27
N LEU A 212 -3.32 6.31 7.57
CA LEU A 212 -2.30 7.15 8.18
C LEU A 212 -1.83 6.52 9.48
N ILE A 213 -0.57 6.12 9.52
CA ILE A 213 0.11 5.82 10.78
C ILE A 213 0.68 7.13 11.33
N LEU A 214 0.38 7.42 12.59
CA LEU A 214 0.94 8.56 13.30
C LEU A 214 2.25 8.16 13.97
N ASN A 215 3.38 8.68 13.49
CA ASN A 215 4.71 8.46 14.09
C ASN A 215 5.20 9.73 14.81
N GLU A 216 6.12 9.59 15.77
CA GLU A 216 6.81 10.76 16.36
C GLU A 216 7.61 11.46 15.27
N VAL A 217 7.26 12.71 14.95
CA VAL A 217 8.04 13.55 14.03
C VAL A 217 8.59 14.77 14.76
N ALA A 218 9.69 15.34 14.27
CA ALA A 218 10.21 16.63 14.73
C ALA A 218 9.10 17.69 14.75
N GLN A 219 9.17 18.64 15.70
CA GLN A 219 8.12 19.64 15.99
C GLN A 219 7.60 20.43 14.77
N GLU A 220 8.35 20.44 13.66
CA GLU A 220 8.04 21.16 12.41
C GLU A 220 6.91 20.52 11.57
N GLN A 221 6.44 19.30 11.89
CA GLN A 221 5.37 18.60 11.14
C GLN A 221 4.05 18.40 11.92
N ALA A 222 3.80 19.20 12.95
CA ALA A 222 2.54 19.15 13.73
C ALA A 222 1.30 19.44 12.86
N ASN A 223 1.46 20.28 11.82
CA ASN A 223 0.43 20.57 10.84
C ASN A 223 0.67 19.74 9.57
N ARG A 224 -0.26 18.87 9.21
CA ARG A 224 -0.18 17.99 8.05
C ARG A 224 -1.29 18.31 7.07
N TYR A 225 -0.94 18.28 5.79
CA TYR A 225 -1.88 18.30 4.68
C TYR A 225 -2.00 16.86 4.16
N ILE A 226 -3.23 16.38 4.07
CA ILE A 226 -3.56 15.05 3.57
C ILE A 226 -4.19 15.24 2.21
N ASP A 227 -3.42 14.90 1.18
CA ASP A 227 -3.87 14.88 -0.20
C ASP A 227 -4.73 13.64 -0.47
N PHE A 228 -5.93 13.87 -1.01
CA PHE A 228 -6.86 12.88 -1.52
C PHE A 228 -6.98 13.03 -3.02
N TYR A 229 -6.63 11.98 -3.76
CA TYR A 229 -6.84 11.92 -5.20
C TYR A 229 -8.18 11.25 -5.49
N PHE A 230 -9.12 12.04 -6.00
CA PHE A 230 -10.45 11.55 -6.39
C PHE A 230 -10.42 11.02 -7.82
N VAL A 231 -10.95 9.81 -7.97
CA VAL A 231 -11.06 9.11 -9.25
C VAL A 231 -12.51 8.72 -9.48
N ASP A 232 -12.97 8.85 -10.73
CA ASP A 232 -14.28 8.32 -11.11
C ASP A 232 -14.28 6.77 -11.12
N CYS A 233 -15.19 6.18 -10.35
CA CYS A 233 -15.32 4.73 -10.18
C CYS A 233 -16.80 4.38 -9.98
N ILE A 234 -17.56 4.48 -11.07
CA ILE A 234 -19.01 4.26 -11.09
C ILE A 234 -19.34 3.13 -12.06
N ASP A 235 -20.07 2.11 -11.60
CA ASP A 235 -20.52 1.02 -12.47
C ASP A 235 -21.78 1.35 -13.27
N ALA A 236 -22.23 0.39 -14.09
CA ALA A 236 -23.44 0.47 -14.89
C ALA A 236 -24.75 0.52 -14.07
N ASP A 237 -24.70 0.24 -12.76
CA ASP A 237 -25.82 0.44 -11.84
C ASP A 237 -25.77 1.78 -11.11
N SER A 238 -24.87 2.68 -11.54
CA SER A 238 -24.63 3.98 -10.91
C SER A 238 -24.17 3.85 -9.45
N TYR A 239 -23.59 2.71 -9.07
CA TYR A 239 -22.96 2.59 -7.77
C TYR A 239 -21.55 3.16 -7.83
N MET A 240 -21.27 4.07 -6.90
CA MET A 240 -19.98 4.73 -6.78
C MET A 240 -19.15 4.12 -5.64
N TYR A 241 -18.03 3.54 -6.03
CA TYR A 241 -17.14 2.78 -5.15
C TYR A 241 -16.05 3.67 -4.53
N LYS A 242 -15.62 3.29 -3.32
CA LYS A 242 -14.40 3.82 -2.72
C LYS A 242 -13.16 3.31 -3.46
N THR A 243 -12.18 4.19 -3.64
CA THR A 243 -10.87 3.86 -4.24
C THR A 243 -9.74 4.01 -3.23
N VAL A 244 -8.60 3.39 -3.47
CA VAL A 244 -7.39 3.50 -2.64
C VAL A 244 -6.13 3.42 -3.49
N GLU A 245 -5.13 4.23 -3.16
CA GLU A 245 -3.79 4.16 -3.75
C GLU A 245 -2.95 3.15 -2.98
N ILE A 246 -2.38 2.16 -3.68
CA ILE A 246 -1.46 1.17 -3.11
C ILE A 246 -0.28 1.03 -4.08
N GLY A 247 0.91 1.46 -3.63
CA GLY A 247 2.05 1.66 -4.52
C GLY A 247 1.71 2.69 -5.61
N ASP A 248 2.07 2.35 -6.85
CA ASP A 248 1.82 3.20 -8.02
C ASP A 248 0.41 3.02 -8.64
N TYR A 249 -0.44 2.19 -8.03
CA TYR A 249 -1.73 1.79 -8.61
C TYR A 249 -2.92 2.23 -7.77
N VAL A 250 -4.04 2.47 -8.45
CA VAL A 250 -5.33 2.77 -7.82
C VAL A 250 -6.23 1.55 -7.87
N TRP A 251 -6.63 1.06 -6.71
CA TRP A 251 -7.51 -0.10 -6.53
C TRP A 251 -8.89 0.34 -6.03
N MET A 252 -9.91 -0.45 -6.30
CA MET A 252 -11.15 -0.36 -5.54
C MET A 252 -10.90 -0.80 -4.08
N ALA A 253 -11.45 -0.05 -3.13
CA ALA A 253 -11.40 -0.34 -1.70
C ALA A 253 -12.61 -1.16 -1.20
N GLU A 254 -13.47 -1.61 -2.12
CA GLU A 254 -14.63 -2.45 -1.85
C GLU A 254 -14.89 -3.36 -3.06
N ASP A 255 -15.62 -4.44 -2.85
CA ASP A 255 -15.91 -5.41 -3.91
C ASP A 255 -16.99 -4.89 -4.87
N LEU A 256 -16.83 -5.24 -6.15
CA LEU A 256 -17.79 -4.97 -7.19
C LEU A 256 -19.14 -5.65 -6.86
N LYS A 257 -20.24 -4.94 -7.11
CA LYS A 257 -21.60 -5.43 -6.88
C LYS A 257 -22.58 -5.07 -7.99
N THR A 258 -22.06 -4.76 -9.17
CA THR A 258 -22.86 -4.49 -10.35
C THR A 258 -23.64 -5.73 -10.81
N THR A 259 -24.80 -5.49 -11.35
CA THR A 259 -25.70 -6.47 -11.97
C THR A 259 -25.66 -6.36 -13.50
N LYS A 260 -24.90 -5.40 -14.03
CA LYS A 260 -24.80 -5.09 -15.46
C LYS A 260 -23.36 -5.01 -15.94
N TYR A 261 -23.16 -5.30 -17.22
CA TYR A 261 -21.93 -4.96 -17.93
C TYR A 261 -21.88 -3.46 -18.25
N ARG A 262 -20.71 -2.97 -18.65
CA ARG A 262 -20.46 -1.56 -18.98
C ARG A 262 -21.38 -1.01 -20.07
N ASP A 263 -21.83 -1.86 -20.99
CA ASP A 263 -22.79 -1.51 -22.04
C ASP A 263 -24.26 -1.43 -21.56
N ASN A 264 -24.50 -1.54 -20.24
CA ASN A 264 -25.80 -1.63 -19.57
C ASN A 264 -26.58 -2.93 -19.83
N SER A 265 -26.00 -3.93 -20.49
CA SER A 265 -26.65 -5.24 -20.58
C SER A 265 -26.61 -5.97 -19.25
N GLU A 266 -27.69 -6.70 -18.94
CA GLU A 266 -27.82 -7.45 -17.69
C GLU A 266 -26.85 -8.63 -17.65
N ILE A 267 -26.23 -8.84 -16.50
CA ILE A 267 -25.51 -10.07 -16.16
C ILE A 267 -26.53 -11.06 -15.62
N LYS A 268 -26.45 -12.33 -16.05
CA LYS A 268 -27.45 -13.33 -15.68
C LYS A 268 -27.44 -13.58 -14.15
N ASN A 269 -28.55 -13.30 -13.47
CA ASN A 269 -28.73 -13.68 -12.06
C ASN A 269 -29.16 -15.16 -11.97
N VAL A 270 -28.30 -16.04 -11.46
CA VAL A 270 -28.56 -17.50 -11.44
C VAL A 270 -28.54 -18.04 -10.02
N LYS A 271 -29.74 -18.32 -9.49
CA LYS A 271 -29.95 -18.88 -8.14
C LYS A 271 -29.98 -20.40 -8.13
N ASP A 272 -30.48 -21.00 -9.20
CA ASP A 272 -30.55 -22.45 -9.33
C ASP A 272 -29.14 -23.06 -9.38
N THR A 273 -28.97 -24.23 -8.76
CA THR A 273 -27.65 -24.88 -8.66
C THR A 273 -27.30 -25.64 -9.92
N GLU A 274 -28.27 -26.35 -10.52
CA GLU A 274 -28.03 -27.13 -11.73
C GLU A 274 -27.74 -26.21 -12.93
N GLU A 275 -28.44 -25.08 -13.01
CA GLU A 275 -28.18 -24.03 -13.99
C GLU A 275 -26.78 -23.42 -13.82
N TRP A 276 -26.40 -23.06 -12.59
CA TRP A 276 -25.12 -22.40 -12.30
C TRP A 276 -23.92 -23.27 -12.70
N ILE A 277 -23.92 -24.55 -12.32
CA ILE A 277 -22.76 -25.42 -12.53
C ILE A 277 -22.46 -25.67 -14.01
N GLN A 278 -23.49 -25.62 -14.88
CA GLN A 278 -23.35 -25.85 -16.33
C GLN A 278 -23.08 -24.56 -17.12
N LEU A 279 -23.27 -23.39 -16.51
CA LEU A 279 -23.21 -22.13 -17.23
C LEU A 279 -21.78 -21.80 -17.70
N LYS A 280 -21.68 -21.39 -18.96
CA LYS A 280 -20.45 -20.96 -19.65
C LYS A 280 -20.50 -19.49 -20.10
N GLU A 281 -21.40 -18.73 -19.48
CA GLU A 281 -21.65 -17.31 -19.70
C GLU A 281 -21.56 -16.59 -18.36
N GLY A 282 -21.29 -15.29 -18.38
CA GLY A 282 -21.19 -14.51 -17.16
C GLY A 282 -22.48 -14.51 -16.34
N ALA A 283 -22.33 -14.81 -15.05
CA ALA A 283 -23.44 -14.82 -14.10
C ALA A 283 -23.01 -14.33 -12.72
N TRP A 284 -24.02 -13.87 -11.98
CA TRP A 284 -23.87 -13.48 -10.60
C TRP A 284 -24.97 -14.08 -9.73
N CYS A 285 -24.69 -14.17 -8.44
CA CYS A 285 -25.67 -14.46 -7.40
C CYS A 285 -25.26 -13.76 -6.11
N ASN A 286 -26.23 -13.50 -5.23
CA ASN A 286 -25.89 -13.15 -3.86
C ASN A 286 -25.48 -14.40 -3.08
N TYR A 287 -24.63 -14.25 -2.07
CA TYR A 287 -24.34 -15.35 -1.14
C TYR A 287 -25.64 -15.90 -0.54
N GLU A 288 -25.80 -17.22 -0.55
CA GLU A 288 -27.02 -17.94 -0.13
C GLU A 288 -28.30 -17.50 -0.87
N ASN A 289 -28.17 -16.79 -2.00
CA ASN A 289 -29.28 -16.21 -2.76
C ASN A 289 -30.16 -15.23 -1.96
N GLU A 290 -29.61 -14.66 -0.89
CA GLU A 290 -30.25 -13.63 -0.05
C GLU A 290 -30.32 -12.28 -0.78
N SER A 291 -31.12 -11.32 -0.30
CA SER A 291 -31.17 -10.00 -0.94
C SER A 291 -30.02 -9.10 -0.49
N LYS A 292 -29.42 -8.37 -1.45
CA LYS A 292 -28.42 -7.29 -1.35
C LYS A 292 -26.96 -7.70 -1.54
N GLU A 293 -26.30 -8.25 -0.52
CA GLU A 293 -24.84 -8.42 -0.49
C GLU A 293 -24.44 -9.62 0.37
N PRO A 294 -23.26 -10.23 0.12
CA PRO A 294 -22.31 -9.91 -0.95
C PRO A 294 -22.74 -10.45 -2.31
N VAL A 295 -22.15 -9.91 -3.38
CA VAL A 295 -22.34 -10.37 -4.77
C VAL A 295 -21.16 -11.26 -5.16
N LEU A 296 -21.46 -12.41 -5.75
CA LEU A 296 -20.50 -13.38 -6.23
C LEU A 296 -20.70 -13.60 -7.73
N TYR A 297 -19.60 -13.67 -8.47
CA TYR A 297 -19.57 -13.81 -9.91
C TYR A 297 -18.84 -15.08 -10.32
N ASN A 298 -19.30 -15.73 -11.40
CA ASN A 298 -18.49 -16.72 -12.08
C ASN A 298 -17.37 -16.06 -12.89
N TRP A 299 -16.35 -16.82 -13.27
CA TRP A 299 -15.22 -16.24 -14.00
C TRP A 299 -15.60 -15.77 -15.41
N TYR A 300 -16.63 -16.34 -16.03
CA TYR A 300 -17.08 -15.90 -17.35
C TYR A 300 -17.56 -14.44 -17.39
N SER A 301 -17.87 -13.82 -16.25
CA SER A 301 -18.18 -12.40 -16.21
C SER A 301 -16.94 -11.50 -16.29
N THR A 302 -15.74 -12.03 -15.96
CA THR A 302 -14.48 -11.27 -15.99
C THR A 302 -13.89 -11.19 -17.40
N SER A 303 -14.11 -12.22 -18.21
CA SER A 303 -13.61 -12.35 -19.58
C SER A 303 -14.61 -11.92 -20.66
N ASP A 304 -15.78 -11.41 -20.27
CA ASP A 304 -16.79 -10.96 -21.21
C ASP A 304 -16.35 -9.67 -21.92
N VAL A 305 -16.50 -9.64 -23.24
CA VAL A 305 -16.12 -8.50 -24.11
C VAL A 305 -16.86 -7.20 -23.75
N ARG A 306 -18.01 -7.30 -23.08
CA ARG A 306 -18.79 -6.14 -22.64
C ARG A 306 -18.21 -5.45 -21.41
N GLN A 307 -17.27 -6.11 -20.73
CA GLN A 307 -16.53 -5.66 -19.55
C GLN A 307 -17.41 -5.34 -18.33
N ILE A 308 -17.03 -5.86 -17.16
CA ILE A 308 -17.83 -5.72 -15.95
C ILE A 308 -17.42 -4.53 -15.07
N CYS A 309 -16.16 -4.10 -15.15
CA CYS A 309 -15.67 -2.98 -14.34
C CYS A 309 -16.15 -1.62 -14.87
N PRO A 310 -16.21 -0.59 -14.00
CA PRO A 310 -16.39 0.82 -14.39
C PRO A 310 -15.52 1.24 -15.57
N SER A 311 -15.93 2.29 -16.30
CA SER A 311 -15.14 2.83 -17.42
C SER A 311 -13.77 3.33 -16.93
N GLY A 312 -12.69 2.93 -17.61
CA GLY A 312 -11.32 3.24 -17.19
C GLY A 312 -10.79 2.34 -16.05
N TRP A 313 -11.49 1.23 -15.78
CA TRP A 313 -11.10 0.20 -14.82
C TRP A 313 -11.19 -1.18 -15.46
N HIS A 314 -10.43 -2.14 -14.95
CA HIS A 314 -10.46 -3.52 -15.40
C HIS A 314 -10.32 -4.51 -14.23
N ILE A 315 -10.62 -5.79 -14.50
CA ILE A 315 -10.37 -6.85 -13.52
C ILE A 315 -8.85 -7.11 -13.54
N PRO A 316 -8.17 -7.05 -12.39
CA PRO A 316 -6.74 -7.26 -12.29
C PRO A 316 -6.36 -8.68 -12.73
N SER A 317 -5.30 -8.75 -13.52
CA SER A 317 -4.59 -9.97 -13.89
C SER A 317 -3.87 -10.60 -12.69
N ASP A 318 -3.46 -11.85 -12.84
CA ASP A 318 -2.61 -12.55 -11.88
C ASP A 318 -1.30 -11.79 -11.61
N ASP A 319 -0.71 -11.18 -12.63
CA ASP A 319 0.51 -10.38 -12.52
C ASP A 319 0.30 -9.09 -11.73
N GLU A 320 -0.83 -8.40 -11.91
CA GLU A 320 -1.16 -7.19 -11.14
C GLU A 320 -1.42 -7.48 -9.66
N TRP A 321 -2.07 -8.62 -9.37
CA TRP A 321 -2.16 -9.09 -7.99
C TRP A 321 -0.80 -9.40 -7.39
N LYS A 322 0.13 -9.98 -8.16
CA LYS A 322 1.51 -10.22 -7.72
C LYS A 322 2.25 -8.91 -7.42
N VAL A 323 2.03 -7.87 -8.23
CA VAL A 323 2.58 -6.53 -7.96
C VAL A 323 2.04 -5.96 -6.65
N LEU A 324 0.72 -6.02 -6.41
CA LEU A 324 0.12 -5.61 -5.15
C LEU A 324 0.73 -6.36 -3.95
N GLU A 325 0.92 -7.67 -4.09
CA GLU A 325 1.49 -8.51 -3.03
C GLU A 325 2.95 -8.15 -2.72
N VAL A 326 3.76 -7.87 -3.74
CA VAL A 326 5.15 -7.40 -3.58
C VAL A 326 5.18 -6.05 -2.88
N GLU A 327 4.30 -5.13 -3.29
CA GLU A 327 4.17 -3.80 -2.69
C GLU A 327 3.88 -3.88 -1.18
N ILE A 328 3.02 -4.81 -0.77
CA ILE A 328 2.71 -5.02 0.65
C ILE A 328 3.75 -5.91 1.38
N GLY A 329 4.83 -6.31 0.73
CA GLY A 329 5.98 -6.97 1.33
C GLY A 329 6.16 -8.46 1.02
N MET A 330 5.51 -8.99 -0.01
CA MET A 330 5.84 -10.33 -0.52
C MET A 330 7.24 -10.32 -1.13
N ARG A 331 8.07 -11.30 -0.75
CA ARG A 331 9.40 -11.43 -1.36
C ARG A 331 9.25 -12.06 -2.74
N GLU A 332 10.04 -11.57 -3.69
CA GLU A 332 10.03 -12.02 -5.09
C GLU A 332 10.13 -13.54 -5.23
N ASN A 333 10.94 -14.21 -4.41
CA ASN A 333 11.11 -15.67 -4.49
C ASN A 333 9.85 -16.48 -4.13
N TYR A 334 8.83 -15.87 -3.51
CA TYR A 334 7.54 -16.50 -3.19
C TYR A 334 6.42 -16.07 -4.16
N VAL A 335 6.68 -15.11 -5.05
CA VAL A 335 5.64 -14.45 -5.86
C VAL A 335 5.04 -15.36 -6.93
N GLU A 336 5.72 -16.45 -7.30
CA GLU A 336 5.20 -17.43 -8.27
C GLU A 336 4.64 -18.70 -7.63
N GLU A 337 4.78 -18.86 -6.30
CA GLU A 337 4.31 -20.06 -5.61
C GLU A 337 2.78 -20.17 -5.64
N VAL A 338 2.30 -21.42 -5.58
CA VAL A 338 0.88 -21.78 -5.49
C VAL A 338 0.56 -22.20 -4.05
N GLY A 339 -0.64 -21.87 -3.59
CA GLY A 339 -1.10 -22.09 -2.22
C GLY A 339 -0.92 -20.85 -1.33
N TRP A 340 -0.81 -21.09 -0.01
CA TRP A 340 -0.60 -20.03 0.98
C TRP A 340 0.84 -19.56 0.99
N ARG A 341 1.07 -18.27 0.74
CA ARG A 341 2.40 -17.69 0.56
C ARG A 341 2.55 -16.32 1.20
N GLY A 342 3.81 -15.99 1.51
CA GLY A 342 4.18 -14.84 2.31
C GLY A 342 3.80 -15.00 3.79
N ASN A 343 4.31 -14.10 4.63
CA ASN A 343 4.01 -14.05 6.06
C ASN A 343 3.56 -12.63 6.39
N ASP A 344 2.54 -12.49 7.25
CA ASP A 344 2.08 -11.19 7.72
C ASP A 344 1.69 -10.21 6.59
N LEU A 345 1.01 -10.71 5.56
CA LEU A 345 0.53 -9.92 4.41
C LEU A 345 -0.98 -9.72 4.42
N SER A 346 -1.75 -10.78 4.66
CA SER A 346 -3.22 -10.73 4.45
C SER A 346 -3.92 -9.72 5.37
N TRP A 347 -3.45 -9.56 6.60
CA TRP A 347 -4.02 -8.58 7.54
C TRP A 347 -3.91 -7.15 7.03
N LYS A 348 -2.88 -6.82 6.24
CA LYS A 348 -2.72 -5.48 5.65
C LYS A 348 -3.85 -5.13 4.68
N LEU A 349 -4.52 -6.14 4.13
CA LEU A 349 -5.60 -6.01 3.16
C LEU A 349 -7.01 -6.15 3.79
N LYS A 350 -7.15 -6.88 4.90
CA LYS A 350 -8.45 -7.11 5.56
C LYS A 350 -9.07 -5.81 6.05
N GLU A 351 -10.38 -5.64 5.88
CA GLU A 351 -11.14 -4.61 6.60
C GLU A 351 -11.01 -4.81 8.11
N ALA A 352 -10.93 -3.72 8.88
CA ALA A 352 -10.77 -3.78 10.33
C ALA A 352 -12.08 -4.10 11.06
N GLY A 353 -11.97 -4.65 12.26
CA GLY A 353 -13.11 -5.03 13.10
C GLY A 353 -13.67 -6.42 12.80
N GLU A 354 -14.62 -6.86 13.62
CA GLU A 354 -15.16 -8.23 13.62
C GLU A 354 -16.53 -8.33 12.93
N GLU A 355 -17.01 -7.27 12.28
CA GLU A 355 -18.31 -7.29 11.58
C GLU A 355 -18.29 -8.24 10.38
N PHE A 356 -17.20 -8.22 9.61
CA PHE A 356 -17.06 -8.99 8.37
C PHE A 356 -16.09 -10.17 8.49
N TRP A 357 -15.48 -10.38 9.65
CA TRP A 357 -14.47 -11.41 9.89
C TRP A 357 -14.78 -12.12 11.22
N LEU A 358 -14.74 -13.46 11.24
CA LEU A 358 -14.98 -14.27 12.44
C LEU A 358 -14.08 -13.89 13.62
N LYS A 359 -12.86 -13.43 13.32
CA LYS A 359 -11.91 -12.83 14.28
C LYS A 359 -10.97 -11.90 13.54
N ASN A 360 -10.67 -10.75 14.13
CA ASN A 360 -9.83 -9.74 13.50
C ASN A 360 -9.23 -8.75 14.51
N ASP A 361 -8.55 -9.29 15.53
CA ASP A 361 -8.03 -8.55 16.69
C ASP A 361 -6.57 -8.09 16.56
N ASP A 362 -5.97 -8.15 15.37
CA ASP A 362 -4.58 -7.76 15.15
C ASP A 362 -4.45 -6.23 14.93
N GLU A 363 -3.39 -5.62 15.46
CA GLU A 363 -3.14 -4.15 15.47
C GLU A 363 -2.87 -3.54 14.08
N LYS A 364 -2.96 -4.41 13.11
CA LYS A 364 -2.24 -4.40 11.86
C LYS A 364 -3.28 -4.38 10.72
N THR A 365 -4.52 -4.76 11.02
CA THR A 365 -5.62 -4.86 10.06
C THR A 365 -5.86 -3.57 9.26
N ASN A 366 -6.01 -3.75 7.95
CA ASN A 366 -6.33 -2.71 6.95
C ASN A 366 -5.24 -1.65 6.74
N LEU A 367 -3.96 -1.98 6.94
CA LEU A 367 -2.85 -1.06 6.73
C LEU A 367 -2.86 -0.35 5.37
N THR A 368 -3.36 -1.00 4.33
CA THR A 368 -3.40 -0.48 2.95
C THR A 368 -4.65 0.34 2.64
N GLY A 369 -5.73 0.22 3.43
CA GLY A 369 -7.04 0.75 3.06
C GLY A 369 -7.81 -0.11 2.04
N PHE A 370 -7.24 -1.23 1.58
CA PHE A 370 -7.89 -2.16 0.65
C PHE A 370 -9.23 -2.68 1.19
N SER A 371 -9.40 -2.81 2.51
CA SER A 371 -10.68 -3.11 3.16
C SER A 371 -11.39 -4.36 2.60
N ALA A 372 -10.69 -5.49 2.54
CA ALA A 372 -11.25 -6.76 2.12
C ALA A 372 -12.26 -7.32 3.13
N ARG A 373 -13.43 -7.76 2.64
CA ARG A 373 -14.50 -8.41 3.41
C ARG A 373 -14.55 -9.89 3.12
N ALA A 374 -14.77 -10.72 4.14
CA ALA A 374 -14.91 -12.17 3.96
C ALA A 374 -16.31 -12.53 3.43
N ASN A 375 -16.53 -12.27 2.15
CA ASN A 375 -17.79 -12.50 1.46
C ASN A 375 -18.13 -13.98 1.24
N GLY A 376 -17.20 -14.89 1.53
CA GLY A 376 -17.32 -16.30 1.22
C GLY A 376 -17.24 -16.58 -0.29
N MET A 377 -17.72 -17.75 -0.69
CA MET A 377 -17.71 -18.19 -2.08
C MET A 377 -18.84 -19.16 -2.39
N ARG A 378 -19.13 -19.34 -3.68
CA ARG A 378 -19.91 -20.45 -4.23
C ARG A 378 -18.97 -21.44 -4.90
N ASN A 379 -18.91 -22.68 -4.43
CA ASN A 379 -17.95 -23.66 -4.94
C ASN A 379 -18.39 -24.26 -6.30
N PHE A 380 -17.56 -25.17 -6.85
CA PHE A 380 -17.79 -25.77 -8.17
C PHE A 380 -19.02 -26.70 -8.23
N ALA A 381 -19.55 -27.11 -7.06
CA ALA A 381 -20.77 -27.89 -6.93
C ALA A 381 -22.01 -26.99 -6.67
N GLY A 382 -21.83 -25.67 -6.66
CA GLY A 382 -22.89 -24.68 -6.46
C GLY A 382 -23.25 -24.40 -4.99
N ASN A 383 -22.54 -24.98 -4.02
CA ASN A 383 -22.75 -24.77 -2.59
C ASN A 383 -22.02 -23.52 -2.08
N PHE A 384 -22.62 -22.83 -1.11
CA PHE A 384 -22.04 -21.64 -0.48
C PHE A 384 -21.20 -22.01 0.75
N TYR A 385 -20.03 -21.39 0.90
CA TYR A 385 -19.13 -21.60 2.03
C TYR A 385 -18.40 -20.32 2.44
N TYR A 386 -17.88 -20.34 3.67
CA TYR A 386 -16.83 -19.44 4.15
C TYR A 386 -17.20 -17.95 4.30
N LYS A 387 -18.48 -17.59 4.39
CA LYS A 387 -18.88 -16.23 4.83
C LYS A 387 -18.29 -15.92 6.21
N ASN A 388 -17.77 -14.71 6.37
CA ASN A 388 -17.00 -14.23 7.52
C ASN A 388 -15.65 -14.95 7.75
N ASN A 389 -15.31 -15.96 6.95
CA ASN A 389 -14.08 -16.76 7.10
C ASN A 389 -13.04 -16.45 6.02
N ASN A 390 -13.47 -16.42 4.75
CA ASN A 390 -12.58 -16.18 3.60
C ASN A 390 -13.10 -15.03 2.74
N ALA A 391 -12.16 -14.22 2.25
CA ALA A 391 -12.39 -13.33 1.11
C ALA A 391 -11.66 -13.95 -0.09
N VAL A 392 -12.36 -14.09 -1.22
CA VAL A 392 -11.84 -14.75 -2.42
C VAL A 392 -12.22 -13.94 -3.65
N TRP A 393 -11.26 -13.75 -4.54
CA TRP A 393 -11.44 -12.98 -5.77
C TRP A 393 -11.00 -13.76 -7.01
N TRP A 394 -11.71 -13.54 -8.10
CA TRP A 394 -11.18 -13.88 -9.42
C TRP A 394 -10.12 -12.86 -9.86
N THR A 395 -9.13 -13.35 -10.59
CA THR A 395 -8.30 -12.53 -11.48
C THR A 395 -8.83 -12.62 -12.92
N ALA A 396 -8.39 -11.72 -13.80
CA ALA A 396 -8.68 -11.81 -15.23
C ALA A 396 -7.91 -12.92 -15.95
N THR A 397 -6.86 -13.48 -15.33
CA THR A 397 -5.95 -14.41 -16.00
C THR A 397 -6.50 -15.83 -16.02
N GLU A 398 -6.71 -16.34 -17.23
CA GLU A 398 -7.03 -17.74 -17.47
C GLU A 398 -5.82 -18.63 -17.17
N SER A 399 -6.02 -19.73 -16.42
CA SER A 399 -5.01 -20.78 -16.21
C SER A 399 -5.07 -21.80 -17.36
N ASN A 400 -6.28 -22.21 -17.71
CA ASN A 400 -6.58 -23.09 -18.85
C ASN A 400 -8.09 -23.03 -19.18
N GLN A 401 -8.52 -23.88 -20.12
CA GLN A 401 -9.92 -23.88 -20.60
C GLN A 401 -10.98 -24.01 -19.49
N GLU A 402 -10.68 -24.73 -18.40
CA GLU A 402 -11.61 -24.98 -17.29
C GLU A 402 -11.34 -24.13 -16.04
N TYR A 403 -10.12 -23.59 -15.89
CA TYR A 403 -9.65 -22.95 -14.66
C TYR A 403 -9.12 -21.54 -14.90
N ALA A 404 -9.22 -20.70 -13.87
CA ALA A 404 -8.66 -19.35 -13.87
C ALA A 404 -8.01 -19.03 -12.52
N TRP A 405 -7.05 -18.12 -12.51
CA TRP A 405 -6.34 -17.76 -11.30
C TRP A 405 -7.24 -16.99 -10.33
N SER A 406 -7.05 -17.26 -9.04
CA SER A 406 -7.77 -16.62 -7.95
C SER A 406 -6.83 -16.14 -6.85
N ARG A 407 -7.36 -15.27 -5.97
CA ARG A 407 -6.71 -14.84 -4.74
C ARG A 407 -7.62 -15.09 -3.56
N GLY A 408 -7.04 -15.47 -2.43
CA GLY A 408 -7.78 -15.70 -1.20
C GLY A 408 -7.05 -15.20 0.03
N ILE A 409 -7.80 -14.74 1.02
CA ILE A 409 -7.31 -14.51 2.37
C ILE A 409 -8.30 -15.09 3.38
N GLN A 410 -7.81 -15.55 4.52
CA GLN A 410 -8.60 -16.25 5.54
C GLN A 410 -8.42 -15.58 6.90
N TYR A 411 -9.43 -15.67 7.77
CA TYR A 411 -9.46 -14.96 9.06
C TYR A 411 -8.23 -15.22 9.95
N ASP A 412 -7.77 -16.47 10.07
CA ASP A 412 -6.65 -16.89 10.93
C ASP A 412 -5.34 -17.19 10.19
N VAL A 413 -5.28 -16.92 8.87
CA VAL A 413 -4.07 -17.11 8.07
C VAL A 413 -3.52 -15.75 7.64
N HIS A 414 -2.24 -15.54 7.91
CA HIS A 414 -1.53 -14.28 7.66
C HIS A 414 -0.88 -14.22 6.27
N SER A 415 -0.97 -15.30 5.51
CA SER A 415 -0.48 -15.46 4.14
C SER A 415 -1.58 -15.12 3.13
N ILE A 416 -1.21 -14.93 1.87
CA ILE A 416 -2.15 -14.79 0.75
C ILE A 416 -2.22 -16.11 0.02
N PHE A 417 -3.42 -16.57 -0.32
CA PHE A 417 -3.64 -17.77 -1.11
C PHE A 417 -3.67 -17.41 -2.60
N ARG A 418 -2.94 -18.17 -3.42
CA ARG A 418 -3.00 -18.12 -4.88
C ARG A 418 -3.13 -19.52 -5.44
N GLU A 419 -4.22 -19.81 -6.13
CA GLU A 419 -4.41 -21.06 -6.87
C GLU A 419 -5.46 -20.85 -7.97
N ASP A 420 -5.53 -21.77 -8.93
CA ASP A 420 -6.58 -21.73 -9.93
C ASP A 420 -7.88 -22.40 -9.43
N GLY A 421 -9.00 -21.78 -9.77
CA GLY A 421 -10.34 -22.26 -9.47
C GLY A 421 -11.08 -22.59 -10.75
N ARG A 422 -12.07 -23.50 -10.67
CA ARG A 422 -12.93 -23.78 -11.82
C ARG A 422 -13.74 -22.53 -12.18
N LYS A 423 -13.80 -22.18 -13.47
CA LYS A 423 -14.46 -20.95 -13.96
C LYS A 423 -15.94 -20.82 -13.58
N ASN A 424 -16.59 -21.93 -13.20
CA ASN A 424 -17.97 -21.94 -12.72
C ASN A 424 -18.12 -21.67 -11.20
N MET A 425 -17.05 -21.44 -10.44
CA MET A 425 -17.14 -21.03 -9.03
C MET A 425 -17.56 -19.56 -8.93
N GLY A 426 -18.24 -19.17 -7.85
CA GLY A 426 -18.65 -17.79 -7.58
C GLY A 426 -17.75 -17.10 -6.57
N PHE A 427 -16.96 -16.12 -6.99
CA PHE A 427 -16.07 -15.31 -6.15
C PHE A 427 -16.41 -13.83 -6.24
N SER A 428 -15.90 -13.02 -5.31
CA SER A 428 -15.98 -11.56 -5.41
C SER A 428 -15.09 -11.06 -6.54
N LEU A 429 -15.35 -9.83 -6.99
CA LEU A 429 -14.52 -9.13 -7.97
C LEU A 429 -14.08 -7.80 -7.38
N ARG A 430 -12.89 -7.38 -7.79
CA ARG A 430 -12.34 -6.07 -7.43
C ARG A 430 -11.60 -5.54 -8.63
N CYS A 431 -11.80 -4.27 -8.97
CA CYS A 431 -11.17 -3.68 -10.14
C CYS A 431 -9.95 -2.84 -9.74
N ILE A 432 -9.04 -2.70 -10.69
CA ILE A 432 -7.89 -1.79 -10.67
C ILE A 432 -8.09 -0.76 -11.79
N LYS A 433 -7.67 0.48 -11.56
CA LYS A 433 -7.78 1.56 -12.56
C LYS A 433 -6.82 1.27 -13.71
N ASN A 434 -7.20 1.60 -14.92
CA ASN A 434 -6.30 1.53 -16.09
C ASN A 434 -5.13 2.52 -15.93
N TYR A 435 -3.97 2.14 -16.42
CA TYR A 435 -2.71 2.90 -16.35
C TYR A 435 -1.94 2.77 -17.67
N PRO A 436 -0.96 3.65 -17.95
CA PRO A 436 -0.15 3.55 -19.15
C PRO A 436 0.56 2.19 -19.26
N PRO A 437 0.80 1.66 -20.47
CA PRO A 437 1.45 0.36 -20.65
C PRO A 437 2.85 0.30 -20.01
N ILE A 438 3.27 -0.89 -19.58
CA ILE A 438 4.64 -1.15 -19.11
C ILE A 438 5.35 -1.95 -20.19
N LEU A 439 6.55 -1.52 -20.57
CA LEU A 439 7.29 -2.14 -21.67
C LEU A 439 8.80 -2.03 -21.49
N GLU A 440 9.55 -2.88 -22.19
CA GLU A 440 11.00 -2.82 -22.31
C GLU A 440 11.41 -2.34 -23.71
N THR A 441 12.53 -1.62 -23.78
CA THR A 441 13.17 -1.24 -25.05
C THR A 441 14.12 -2.35 -25.48
N LYS A 442 13.92 -2.89 -26.68
CA LYS A 442 14.82 -3.92 -27.22
C LYS A 442 16.18 -3.33 -27.62
N PRO A 443 17.25 -4.14 -27.65
CA PRO A 443 18.56 -3.68 -28.10
C PRO A 443 18.56 -3.15 -29.54
N VAL A 444 19.41 -2.16 -29.80
CA VAL A 444 19.61 -1.61 -31.16
C VAL A 444 20.35 -2.58 -32.05
N SER A 445 19.96 -2.64 -33.32
CA SER A 445 20.55 -3.46 -34.37
C SER A 445 20.56 -2.72 -35.71
N GLU A 446 21.17 -3.30 -36.75
CA GLU A 446 21.18 -2.77 -38.13
C GLU A 446 21.59 -1.27 -38.20
N ILE A 447 22.59 -0.88 -37.41
CA ILE A 447 23.07 0.50 -37.36
C ILE A 447 23.86 0.81 -38.64
N THR A 448 23.49 1.91 -39.31
CA THR A 448 24.21 2.48 -40.47
C THR A 448 24.63 3.91 -40.15
N GLU A 449 25.18 4.63 -41.13
CA GLU A 449 25.47 6.07 -41.02
C GLU A 449 24.22 6.93 -40.73
N ASN A 450 23.05 6.52 -41.22
CA ASN A 450 21.84 7.36 -41.25
C ASN A 450 20.57 6.62 -40.80
N SER A 451 20.71 5.39 -40.31
CA SER A 451 19.59 4.57 -39.85
C SER A 451 19.99 3.60 -38.75
N ALA A 452 19.00 3.12 -38.02
CA ALA A 452 19.15 2.04 -37.04
C ALA A 452 17.81 1.31 -36.89
N LYS A 453 17.80 0.14 -36.28
CA LYS A 453 16.57 -0.62 -36.00
C LYS A 453 16.51 -1.01 -34.54
N SER A 454 15.33 -0.92 -33.97
CA SER A 454 15.04 -1.41 -32.62
C SER A 454 13.58 -1.82 -32.49
N GLY A 455 13.11 -2.05 -31.27
CA GLY A 455 11.73 -2.39 -30.97
C GLY A 455 11.41 -2.26 -29.49
N GLY A 456 10.22 -2.72 -29.13
CA GLY A 456 9.78 -2.82 -27.74
C GLY A 456 9.04 -4.13 -27.48
N GLU A 457 8.93 -4.48 -26.21
CA GLU A 457 8.11 -5.58 -25.71
C GLU A 457 7.20 -5.06 -24.61
N VAL A 458 5.89 -5.12 -24.84
CA VAL A 458 4.86 -4.71 -23.88
C VAL A 458 4.72 -5.80 -22.82
N LEU A 459 5.22 -5.53 -21.63
CA LEU A 459 5.14 -6.44 -20.48
C LEU A 459 3.74 -6.43 -19.87
N ASN A 460 3.08 -5.28 -19.88
CA ASN A 460 1.70 -5.13 -19.40
C ASN A 460 0.97 -4.03 -20.18
N PHE A 461 -0.28 -4.30 -20.55
CA PHE A 461 -1.13 -3.43 -21.35
C PHE A 461 -1.82 -2.33 -20.52
N GLY A 462 -1.83 -2.44 -19.19
CA GLY A 462 -2.40 -1.44 -18.29
C GLY A 462 -3.93 -1.35 -18.34
N GLY A 463 -4.60 -2.43 -18.73
CA GLY A 463 -6.06 -2.56 -18.68
C GLY A 463 -6.83 -2.10 -19.91
N ASP A 464 -6.16 -1.57 -20.92
CA ASP A 464 -6.76 -1.14 -22.19
C ASP A 464 -5.95 -1.65 -23.39
N GLU A 465 -6.62 -1.69 -24.55
CA GLU A 465 -5.96 -2.02 -25.82
C GLU A 465 -4.92 -0.96 -26.20
N ILE A 466 -3.82 -1.41 -26.82
CA ILE A 466 -2.79 -0.50 -27.33
C ILE A 466 -3.29 0.17 -28.60
N ILE A 467 -3.23 1.50 -28.63
CA ILE A 467 -3.64 2.32 -29.77
C ILE A 467 -2.45 2.83 -30.60
N ALA A 468 -1.24 2.84 -30.03
CA ALA A 468 -0.01 3.19 -30.74
C ALA A 468 1.22 2.58 -30.07
N VAL A 469 2.21 2.21 -30.88
CA VAL A 469 3.56 1.79 -30.45
C VAL A 469 4.62 2.42 -31.34
N GLY A 470 5.82 2.57 -30.82
CA GLY A 470 6.94 3.01 -31.63
C GLY A 470 8.23 3.23 -30.86
N LEU A 471 9.18 3.86 -31.55
CA LEU A 471 10.46 4.29 -31.01
C LEU A 471 10.52 5.81 -31.01
N ILE A 472 11.06 6.39 -29.96
CA ILE A 472 11.38 7.82 -29.84
C ILE A 472 12.90 7.95 -29.76
N TRP A 473 13.50 8.95 -30.41
CA TRP A 473 14.94 9.17 -30.33
C TRP A 473 15.34 10.66 -30.31
N GLY A 474 16.53 10.92 -29.79
CA GLY A 474 17.15 12.25 -29.77
C GLY A 474 18.61 12.23 -29.33
N THR A 475 19.33 13.34 -29.51
CA THR A 475 20.71 13.49 -28.99
C THR A 475 20.75 13.93 -27.52
N ASN A 476 19.62 14.33 -26.94
CA ASN A 476 19.46 14.56 -25.50
C ASN A 476 19.02 13.23 -24.83
N PRO A 477 19.55 12.84 -23.65
CA PRO A 477 19.02 11.70 -22.90
C PRO A 477 17.60 11.87 -22.36
N GLU A 478 17.11 13.10 -22.18
CA GLU A 478 15.72 13.36 -21.78
C GLU A 478 14.83 13.33 -23.02
N ILE A 479 14.28 12.15 -23.33
CA ILE A 479 13.38 11.94 -24.47
C ILE A 479 12.01 11.43 -24.04
N ASP A 480 10.98 12.00 -24.63
CA ASP A 480 9.59 11.56 -24.54
C ASP A 480 8.85 11.94 -25.83
N ILE A 481 7.53 11.66 -25.88
CA ILE A 481 6.73 11.93 -27.08
C ILE A 481 6.65 13.44 -27.43
N GLU A 482 6.89 14.33 -26.47
CA GLU A 482 6.87 15.79 -26.64
C GLU A 482 8.27 16.38 -26.87
N HIS A 483 9.31 15.73 -26.34
CA HIS A 483 10.71 16.15 -26.36
C HIS A 483 11.57 15.14 -27.12
N ASN A 484 11.54 15.20 -28.46
CA ASN A 484 12.33 14.31 -29.30
C ASN A 484 12.81 14.97 -30.59
N GLN A 485 13.74 14.29 -31.28
CA GLN A 485 14.15 14.66 -32.64
C GLN A 485 13.37 13.88 -33.70
N GLY A 486 12.82 12.73 -33.33
CA GLY A 486 11.88 11.99 -34.15
C GLY A 486 11.29 10.81 -33.38
N TYR A 487 10.18 10.31 -33.91
CA TYR A 487 9.54 9.10 -33.45
C TYR A 487 8.94 8.31 -34.63
N THR A 488 8.71 7.03 -34.41
CA THR A 488 7.93 6.15 -35.31
C THR A 488 6.60 5.84 -34.65
N GLU A 489 5.58 5.52 -35.44
CA GLU A 489 4.27 5.14 -34.92
C GLU A 489 3.71 3.97 -35.75
N SER A 490 3.11 3.00 -35.06
CA SER A 490 2.47 1.81 -35.62
C SER A 490 1.36 1.33 -34.68
N THR A 491 0.40 0.58 -35.20
CA THR A 491 -0.57 -0.19 -34.41
C THR A 491 -0.25 -1.69 -34.39
N ASN A 492 0.74 -2.13 -35.17
CA ASN A 492 1.09 -3.53 -35.31
C ASN A 492 1.93 -3.99 -34.12
N ILE A 493 1.36 -4.91 -33.34
CA ILE A 493 2.03 -5.65 -32.27
C ILE A 493 1.82 -7.13 -32.58
N GLU A 494 2.91 -7.89 -32.60
CA GLU A 494 2.90 -9.34 -32.76
C GLU A 494 3.47 -9.95 -31.48
N ASP A 495 2.69 -10.80 -30.80
CA ASP A 495 3.09 -11.46 -29.54
C ASP A 495 3.69 -10.46 -28.52
N SER A 496 2.94 -9.38 -28.24
CA SER A 496 3.35 -8.27 -27.36
C SER A 496 4.61 -7.50 -27.79
N SER A 497 5.14 -7.76 -28.98
CA SER A 497 6.37 -7.16 -29.47
C SER A 497 6.15 -6.33 -30.75
N PHE A 498 7.00 -5.33 -30.94
CA PHE A 498 7.05 -4.56 -32.19
C PHE A 498 8.49 -4.18 -32.54
N SER A 499 8.72 -3.81 -33.79
CA SER A 499 10.01 -3.29 -34.25
C SER A 499 9.81 -2.16 -35.26
N ALA A 500 10.77 -1.24 -35.30
CA ALA A 500 10.76 -0.12 -36.23
C ALA A 500 12.18 0.23 -36.69
N LYS A 501 12.27 0.74 -37.92
CA LYS A 501 13.49 1.31 -38.49
C LYS A 501 13.47 2.83 -38.34
N ILE A 502 14.52 3.36 -37.76
CA ILE A 502 14.79 4.79 -37.65
C ILE A 502 15.63 5.22 -38.85
N THR A 503 15.30 6.34 -39.47
CA THR A 503 16.02 6.89 -40.63
C THR A 503 16.22 8.39 -40.48
N GLY A 504 17.15 8.97 -41.27
CA GLY A 504 17.43 10.41 -41.23
C GLY A 504 18.36 10.81 -40.10
N LEU A 505 19.13 9.85 -39.56
CA LEU A 505 20.16 10.11 -38.57
C LEU A 505 21.40 10.73 -39.22
N MET A 506 22.20 11.44 -38.42
CA MET A 506 23.51 11.93 -38.84
C MET A 506 24.58 10.87 -38.52
N GLY A 507 25.58 10.71 -39.40
CA GLY A 507 26.72 9.81 -39.17
C GLY A 507 27.55 10.21 -37.96
N GLN A 508 28.26 9.25 -37.38
CA GLN A 508 29.13 9.44 -36.20
C GLN A 508 28.47 10.19 -35.02
N THR A 509 27.14 10.06 -34.87
CA THR A 509 26.36 10.82 -33.89
C THR A 509 25.77 9.87 -32.87
N LYS A 510 25.92 10.21 -31.59
CA LYS A 510 25.31 9.46 -30.48
C LYS A 510 23.84 9.86 -30.31
N TYR A 511 22.97 8.87 -30.29
CA TYR A 511 21.54 9.02 -30.03
C TYR A 511 21.13 8.23 -28.78
N TYR A 512 20.14 8.76 -28.07
CA TYR A 512 19.34 8.10 -27.05
C TYR A 512 18.00 7.71 -27.66
N MET A 513 17.44 6.58 -27.23
CA MET A 513 16.20 6.03 -27.76
C MET A 513 15.46 5.21 -26.70
N CYS A 514 14.13 5.26 -26.73
CA CYS A 514 13.26 4.37 -25.98
C CYS A 514 12.11 3.86 -26.86
N ALA A 515 11.58 2.70 -26.50
CA ALA A 515 10.30 2.22 -26.98
C ALA A 515 9.16 2.92 -26.23
N TYR A 516 8.03 3.16 -26.90
CA TYR A 516 6.80 3.64 -26.25
C TYR A 516 5.58 2.83 -26.70
N ALA A 517 4.58 2.79 -25.84
CA ALA A 517 3.25 2.26 -26.15
C ALA A 517 2.17 3.14 -25.50
N THR A 518 1.07 3.36 -26.20
CA THR A 518 -0.03 4.22 -25.74
C THR A 518 -1.33 3.44 -25.68
N ASN A 519 -2.06 3.58 -24.58
CA ASN A 519 -3.45 3.15 -24.42
C ASN A 519 -4.31 4.36 -24.02
N ASN A 520 -5.60 4.15 -23.70
CA ASN A 520 -6.49 5.26 -23.30
C ASN A 520 -6.13 5.89 -21.93
N ALA A 521 -5.34 5.20 -21.10
CA ALA A 521 -4.86 5.71 -19.82
C ALA A 521 -3.56 6.54 -19.96
N GLY A 522 -2.81 6.39 -21.05
CA GLY A 522 -1.67 7.24 -21.39
C GLY A 522 -0.56 6.51 -22.15
N THR A 523 0.62 7.13 -22.19
CA THR A 523 1.81 6.59 -22.86
C THR A 523 2.82 6.07 -21.83
N GLY A 524 3.17 4.80 -21.99
CA GLY A 524 4.26 4.15 -21.30
C GLY A 524 5.55 4.22 -22.10
N TYR A 525 6.68 4.16 -21.39
CA TYR A 525 8.01 4.21 -21.97
C TYR A 525 8.87 3.06 -21.43
N GLY A 526 9.66 2.44 -22.31
CA GLY A 526 10.70 1.51 -21.91
C GLY A 526 11.99 2.21 -21.50
N GLU A 527 12.98 1.42 -21.08
CA GLU A 527 14.30 1.95 -20.70
C GLU A 527 14.92 2.77 -21.85
N ILE A 528 15.54 3.90 -21.51
CA ILE A 528 16.29 4.71 -22.46
C ILE A 528 17.66 4.07 -22.69
N ILE A 529 17.90 3.62 -23.92
CA ILE A 529 19.18 3.08 -24.37
C ILE A 529 19.90 4.07 -25.28
N SER A 530 21.19 3.86 -25.55
CA SER A 530 21.94 4.73 -26.47
C SER A 530 22.77 3.95 -27.48
N PHE A 531 22.96 4.53 -28.66
CA PHE A 531 23.79 3.99 -29.73
C PHE A 531 24.48 5.12 -30.51
N THR A 532 25.51 4.79 -31.28
CA THR A 532 26.20 5.74 -32.17
C THR A 532 26.11 5.23 -33.60
N THR A 533 25.70 6.09 -34.53
CA THR A 533 25.68 5.77 -35.96
C THR A 533 27.08 5.54 -36.50
N LEU A 534 27.17 4.76 -37.59
CA LEU A 534 28.45 4.47 -38.23
C LEU A 534 29.03 5.71 -38.92
N GLU A 535 30.30 5.63 -39.30
CA GLU A 535 30.94 6.61 -40.17
C GLU A 535 30.37 6.52 -41.58
N ASP A 536 30.37 7.66 -42.28
CA ASP A 536 29.93 7.79 -43.67
C ASP A 536 31.01 7.20 -44.59
N ASP A 537 30.77 6.01 -45.11
CA ASP A 537 31.67 5.31 -46.06
C ASP A 537 31.55 5.86 -47.50
N SER A 538 30.81 6.96 -47.73
CA SER A 538 30.66 7.58 -49.06
C SER A 538 31.93 8.26 -49.59
N ASN A 539 33.04 8.24 -48.85
CA ASN A 539 34.35 8.57 -49.42
C ASN A 539 34.91 7.51 -50.37
N THR A 540 34.23 6.35 -50.53
CA THR A 540 34.61 5.38 -51.54
C THR A 540 34.30 5.88 -52.96
N VAL A 541 35.32 6.43 -53.63
CA VAL A 541 35.25 6.76 -55.04
C VAL A 541 35.40 5.46 -55.83
N ILE A 542 34.44 5.15 -56.72
CA ILE A 542 34.56 4.03 -57.65
C ILE A 542 34.92 4.58 -59.03
N ASP A 543 36.07 4.17 -59.57
CA ASP A 543 36.47 4.58 -60.92
C ASP A 543 35.66 3.86 -62.01
N ILE A 544 35.88 4.27 -63.27
CA ILE A 544 35.19 3.67 -64.44
C ILE A 544 35.56 2.19 -64.68
N ASP A 545 36.63 1.72 -64.04
CA ASP A 545 37.12 0.34 -64.12
C ASP A 545 36.62 -0.53 -62.93
N GLY A 546 35.87 0.06 -61.98
CA GLY A 546 35.28 -0.63 -60.83
C GLY A 546 36.20 -0.77 -59.62
N ASN A 547 37.29 -0.02 -59.53
CA ASN A 547 38.17 -0.02 -58.35
C ASN A 547 37.61 0.90 -57.26
N VAL A 548 37.68 0.46 -56.00
CA VAL A 548 37.24 1.19 -54.82
C VAL A 548 38.45 1.84 -54.15
N TYR A 549 38.39 3.14 -53.88
CA TYR A 549 39.45 3.91 -53.21
C TYR A 549 38.91 4.50 -51.91
N ASP A 550 39.59 4.22 -50.80
CA ASP A 550 39.32 4.78 -49.46
C ASP A 550 39.98 6.15 -49.25
#